data_AF-A0A9C8WKQ1-F1
#
_entry.id   AF-A0A9C8WKQ1-F1
#
_cell.length_a   1.000
_cell.length_b   1.000
_cell.length_c   1.000
_cell.angle_alpha   90.00
_cell.angle_beta   90.00
_cell.angle_gamma   90.00
#
_symmetry.space_group_name_H-M   'P 1'
#
loop_
_entity.id
_entity.type
_entity.pdbx_description
1 polymer ?
#
loop_
_entity_poly.entity_id
_entity_poly.type
_entity_poly.pdbx_seq_one_letter_code
_entity_poly.pdbx_strand_id
1 'polypeptide(L)'
;MAFKFEKLRVWQMSLEYIDLAYQIADALPESEKFNLHSQLKRAATSVSLNIAEGSTGQSDAEQRRFLALALRSLLETVACLRIIARRGYLENATLLETADERAQDLARSISAFRNALSFSSRHVSDERAEYHLRPTVNRLPSTDHRPSSTVHRPLSIVALAGGVGGAKLADGLAQILPPENLTVIVNTGDDFEHYGLHISPDLDTVCYTLAGLANPETGWGRADETWNAIENAARLGGPDWFRLGDRDLGTHLERTRRLRAGEPLSAITRDFCRAWGIEHTVLPMSDDPVPTVVETEEGELPFQEYFVHRKTEPAVKGFRFPGVERAQPAPGVRAALERANLVILCPSNPWVSIDPILSVGDIRELVAAKTCIAVSPIIGGEALKGPAAKMYRELGIHPSALAVAEHYRGLLQGFVFDLRDQELENAIQRLGMNTLCAQTIMHTPADRARLAAEALAFGASLL
;
A
#
# COMPACT_ATOMS: atom_id res chain seq x y z
N MET A 1 17.06 -38.73 4.09
CA MET A 1 16.81 -37.95 5.32
C MET A 1 15.35 -37.54 5.29
N ALA A 2 14.58 -37.83 6.35
CA ALA A 2 13.22 -37.32 6.48
C ALA A 2 13.26 -35.81 6.76
N PHE A 3 12.41 -35.03 6.10
CA PHE A 3 12.35 -33.59 6.34
C PHE A 3 11.80 -33.32 7.75
N LYS A 4 12.29 -32.26 8.42
CA LYS A 4 12.00 -31.98 9.83
C LYS A 4 10.49 -31.91 10.13
N PHE A 5 9.71 -31.35 9.20
CA PHE A 5 8.26 -31.18 9.35
C PHE A 5 7.47 -32.49 9.31
N GLU A 6 8.01 -33.55 8.69
CA GLU A 6 7.33 -34.85 8.56
C GLU A 6 7.09 -35.53 9.92
N LYS A 7 7.87 -35.11 10.93
CA LYS A 7 7.74 -35.57 12.33
C LYS A 7 6.69 -34.79 13.12
N LEU A 8 6.16 -33.69 12.59
CA LEU A 8 5.18 -32.88 13.29
C LEU A 8 3.82 -33.57 13.26
N ARG A 9 3.27 -33.84 14.46
CA ARG A 9 1.94 -34.44 14.58
C ARG A 9 0.86 -33.62 13.87
N VAL A 10 0.94 -32.29 13.95
CA VAL A 10 -0.01 -31.39 13.29
C VAL A 10 0.02 -31.50 11.76
N TRP A 11 1.19 -31.80 11.18
CA TRP A 11 1.33 -32.01 9.74
C TRP A 11 0.76 -33.38 9.32
N GLN A 12 0.99 -34.42 10.11
CA GLN A 12 0.39 -35.74 9.86
C GLN A 12 -1.14 -35.68 9.92
N MET A 13 -1.69 -34.95 10.90
CA MET A 13 -3.13 -34.70 11.01
C MET A 13 -3.68 -33.92 9.81
N SER A 14 -2.91 -32.98 9.24
CA SER A 14 -3.36 -32.25 8.06
C SER A 14 -3.34 -33.10 6.80
N LEU A 15 -2.47 -34.11 6.68
CA LEU A 15 -2.54 -35.10 5.60
C LEU A 15 -3.80 -35.98 5.71
N GLU A 16 -4.10 -36.50 6.90
CA GLU A 16 -5.33 -37.26 7.15
C GLU A 16 -6.58 -36.44 6.78
N TYR A 17 -6.54 -35.13 7.05
CA TYR A 17 -7.63 -34.21 6.69
C TYR A 17 -7.72 -33.92 5.19
N ILE A 18 -6.58 -33.84 4.48
CA ILE A 18 -6.55 -33.71 3.02
C ILE A 18 -7.23 -34.91 2.35
N ASP A 19 -6.95 -36.13 2.81
CA ASP A 19 -7.55 -37.34 2.22
C ASP A 19 -9.09 -37.31 2.32
N LEU A 20 -9.62 -36.89 3.47
CA LEU A 20 -11.06 -36.70 3.67
C LEU A 20 -11.63 -35.60 2.76
N ALA A 21 -10.95 -34.46 2.66
CA ALA A 21 -11.37 -33.37 1.79
C ALA A 21 -11.39 -33.80 0.31
N TYR A 22 -10.44 -34.63 -0.12
CA TYR A 22 -10.38 -35.17 -1.47
C TYR A 22 -11.51 -36.17 -1.72
N GLN A 23 -11.78 -37.07 -0.78
CA GLN A 23 -12.92 -38.00 -0.87
C GLN A 23 -14.25 -37.26 -0.99
N ILE A 24 -14.44 -36.20 -0.20
CA ILE A 24 -15.64 -35.36 -0.26
C ILE A 24 -15.73 -34.64 -1.61
N ALA A 25 -14.63 -34.03 -2.07
CA ALA A 25 -14.58 -33.35 -3.35
C ALA A 25 -14.95 -34.31 -4.49
N ASP A 26 -14.38 -35.51 -4.51
CA ASP A 26 -14.59 -36.50 -5.58
C ASP A 26 -15.99 -37.12 -5.58
N ALA A 27 -16.75 -36.94 -4.50
CA ALA A 27 -18.16 -37.32 -4.42
C ALA A 27 -19.13 -36.20 -4.87
N LEU A 28 -18.63 -35.00 -5.20
CA LEU A 28 -19.46 -33.90 -5.69
C LEU A 28 -19.93 -34.12 -7.13
N PRO A 29 -21.08 -33.56 -7.53
CA PRO A 29 -21.54 -33.62 -8.92
C PRO A 29 -20.56 -32.90 -9.85
N GLU A 30 -20.49 -33.33 -11.12
CA GLU A 30 -19.59 -32.75 -12.14
C GLU A 30 -19.80 -31.24 -12.30
N SER A 31 -21.01 -30.72 -12.02
CA SER A 31 -21.32 -29.29 -12.04
C SER A 31 -20.48 -28.46 -11.06
N GLU A 32 -19.90 -29.06 -10.03
CA GLU A 32 -19.10 -28.39 -9.00
C GLU A 32 -17.58 -28.55 -9.21
N LYS A 33 -17.16 -29.21 -10.29
CA LYS A 33 -15.74 -29.52 -10.58
C LYS A 33 -14.83 -28.30 -10.54
N PHE A 34 -15.27 -27.19 -11.12
CA PHE A 34 -14.51 -25.93 -11.17
C PHE A 34 -14.86 -24.96 -10.04
N ASN A 35 -15.72 -25.37 -9.12
CA ASN A 35 -16.18 -24.55 -8.00
C ASN A 35 -15.80 -25.22 -6.67
N LEU A 36 -16.74 -25.87 -5.98
CA LEU A 36 -16.50 -26.44 -4.65
C LEU A 36 -15.47 -27.57 -4.66
N HIS A 37 -15.37 -28.37 -5.72
CA HIS A 37 -14.35 -29.43 -5.83
C HIS A 37 -12.93 -28.84 -5.82
N SER A 38 -12.65 -27.94 -6.77
CA SER A 38 -11.34 -27.29 -6.88
C SER A 38 -11.01 -26.45 -5.65
N GLN A 39 -11.98 -25.69 -5.12
CA GLN A 39 -11.78 -24.86 -3.94
C GLN A 39 -11.47 -25.69 -2.69
N LEU A 40 -12.23 -26.77 -2.45
CA LEU A 40 -12.04 -27.64 -1.29
C LEU A 40 -10.66 -28.29 -1.31
N LYS A 41 -10.25 -28.85 -2.46
CA LYS A 41 -8.92 -29.47 -2.60
C LYS A 41 -7.80 -28.46 -2.37
N ARG A 42 -7.85 -27.28 -3.02
CA ARG A 42 -6.82 -26.24 -2.86
C ARG A 42 -6.70 -25.75 -1.42
N ALA A 43 -7.83 -25.45 -0.76
CA ALA A 43 -7.84 -24.98 0.61
C ALA A 43 -7.27 -26.04 1.57
N ALA A 44 -7.67 -27.31 1.43
CA ALA A 44 -7.16 -28.40 2.26
C ALA A 44 -5.66 -28.63 2.03
N THR A 45 -5.19 -28.65 0.78
CA THR A 45 -3.76 -28.77 0.45
C THR A 45 -2.94 -27.63 1.05
N SER A 46 -3.46 -26.40 0.99
CA SER A 46 -2.82 -25.20 1.55
C SER A 46 -2.53 -25.32 3.05
N VAL A 47 -3.38 -26.03 3.82
CA VAL A 47 -3.15 -26.26 5.26
C VAL A 47 -1.80 -26.97 5.49
N SER A 48 -1.56 -28.08 4.79
CA SER A 48 -0.34 -28.88 4.92
C SER A 48 0.89 -28.15 4.38
N LEU A 49 0.75 -27.43 3.26
CA LEU A 49 1.85 -26.66 2.66
C LEU A 49 2.33 -25.55 3.61
N ASN A 50 1.40 -24.77 4.19
CA ASN A 50 1.74 -23.73 5.15
C ASN A 50 2.42 -24.30 6.42
N ILE A 51 1.97 -25.45 6.93
CA ILE A 51 2.61 -26.09 8.08
C ILE A 51 4.06 -26.47 7.75
N ALA A 52 4.30 -27.09 6.59
CA ALA A 52 5.62 -27.52 6.15
C ALA A 52 6.56 -26.33 5.87
N GLU A 53 6.06 -25.30 5.20
CA GLU A 53 6.82 -24.09 4.86
C GLU A 53 7.30 -23.37 6.11
N GLY A 54 6.42 -23.18 7.10
CA GLY A 54 6.80 -22.57 8.38
C GLY A 54 7.90 -23.32 9.13
N SER A 55 8.05 -24.62 8.90
CA SER A 55 9.08 -25.46 9.52
C SER A 55 10.45 -25.43 8.85
N THR A 56 10.55 -24.70 7.73
CA THR A 56 11.82 -24.40 7.06
C THR A 56 12.47 -23.11 7.56
N GLY A 57 11.68 -22.23 8.20
CA GLY A 57 12.14 -20.96 8.76
C GLY A 57 13.06 -21.10 9.97
N GLN A 58 13.95 -20.12 10.18
CA GLN A 58 14.91 -20.12 11.29
C GLN A 58 14.35 -19.53 12.59
N SER A 59 13.09 -19.05 12.61
CA SER A 59 12.51 -18.37 13.78
C SER A 59 11.10 -18.85 14.16
N ASP A 60 10.82 -18.85 15.47
CA ASP A 60 9.51 -19.20 16.03
C ASP A 60 8.41 -18.21 15.57
N ALA A 61 8.77 -16.94 15.33
CA ALA A 61 7.85 -15.91 14.84
C ALA A 61 7.35 -16.21 13.41
N GLU A 62 8.23 -16.71 12.56
CA GLU A 62 7.91 -17.10 11.19
C GLU A 62 7.03 -18.37 11.16
N GLN A 63 7.42 -19.40 11.92
CA GLN A 63 6.59 -20.60 12.09
C GLN A 63 5.18 -20.26 12.60
N ARG A 64 5.07 -19.30 13.53
CA ARG A 64 3.79 -18.82 14.07
C ARG A 64 2.93 -18.14 12.99
N ARG A 65 3.54 -17.36 12.10
CA ARG A 65 2.86 -16.70 10.97
C ARG A 65 2.26 -17.74 10.03
N PHE A 66 3.05 -18.73 9.63
CA PHE A 66 2.60 -19.80 8.74
C PHE A 66 1.51 -20.69 9.36
N LEU A 67 1.57 -20.96 10.67
CA LEU A 67 0.48 -21.65 11.38
C LEU A 67 -0.82 -20.83 11.39
N ALA A 68 -0.75 -19.49 11.41
CA ALA A 68 -1.93 -18.65 11.27
C ALA A 68 -2.54 -18.73 9.84
N LEU A 69 -1.71 -18.82 8.80
CA LEU A 69 -2.16 -19.03 7.42
C LEU A 69 -2.80 -20.42 7.24
N ALA A 70 -2.21 -21.46 7.83
CA ALA A 70 -2.78 -22.80 7.86
C ALA A 70 -4.17 -22.81 8.51
N LEU A 71 -4.36 -22.09 9.62
CA LEU A 71 -5.67 -21.96 10.28
C LEU A 71 -6.70 -21.24 9.40
N ARG A 72 -6.30 -20.19 8.65
CA ARG A 72 -7.19 -19.52 7.68
C ARG A 72 -7.63 -20.47 6.57
N SER A 73 -6.69 -21.23 6.00
CA SER A 73 -6.98 -22.23 4.96
C SER A 73 -7.92 -23.35 5.47
N LEU A 74 -7.77 -23.74 6.73
CA LEU A 74 -8.65 -24.71 7.38
C LEU A 74 -10.08 -24.17 7.51
N LEU A 75 -10.24 -22.90 7.91
CA LEU A 75 -11.56 -22.25 7.99
C LEU A 75 -12.24 -22.15 6.61
N GLU A 76 -11.49 -21.88 5.55
CA GLU A 76 -12.00 -21.90 4.18
C GLU A 76 -12.48 -23.30 3.77
N THR A 77 -11.72 -24.33 4.16
CA THR A 77 -12.12 -25.73 3.93
C THR A 77 -13.44 -26.03 4.65
N VAL A 78 -13.58 -25.64 5.92
CA VAL A 78 -14.82 -25.81 6.70
C VAL A 78 -15.99 -25.05 6.07
N ALA A 79 -15.76 -23.82 5.59
CA ALA A 79 -16.80 -23.05 4.89
C ALA A 79 -17.29 -23.78 3.63
N CYS A 80 -16.39 -24.39 2.85
CA CYS A 80 -16.75 -25.21 1.70
C CYS A 80 -17.60 -26.42 2.13
N LEU A 81 -17.22 -27.12 3.20
CA LEU A 81 -17.99 -28.25 3.75
C LEU A 81 -19.42 -27.82 4.16
N ARG A 82 -19.57 -26.65 4.78
CA ARG A 82 -20.89 -26.10 5.15
C ARG A 82 -21.76 -25.80 3.93
N ILE A 83 -21.16 -25.31 2.85
CA ILE A 83 -21.87 -25.07 1.59
C ILE A 83 -22.29 -26.41 0.96
N ILE A 84 -21.38 -27.38 0.89
CA ILE A 84 -21.64 -28.72 0.37
C ILE A 84 -22.80 -29.39 1.12
N ALA A 85 -22.78 -29.34 2.46
CA ALA A 85 -23.85 -29.84 3.31
C ALA A 85 -25.18 -29.13 3.02
N ARG A 86 -25.18 -27.79 2.94
CA ARG A 86 -26.38 -26.99 2.66
C ARG A 86 -26.99 -27.28 1.30
N ARG A 87 -26.16 -27.63 0.32
CA ARG A 87 -26.61 -27.99 -1.03
C ARG A 87 -27.11 -29.43 -1.13
N GLY A 88 -26.92 -30.24 -0.08
CA GLY A 88 -27.36 -31.64 -0.05
C GLY A 88 -26.63 -32.50 -1.08
N TYR A 89 -25.37 -32.19 -1.41
CA TYR A 89 -24.64 -32.90 -2.45
C TYR A 89 -24.15 -34.29 -2.04
N LEU A 90 -24.15 -34.61 -0.75
CA LEU A 90 -23.74 -35.91 -0.24
C LEU A 90 -24.92 -36.60 0.43
N GLU A 91 -25.18 -37.85 0.03
CA GLU A 91 -26.25 -38.69 0.60
C GLU A 91 -25.90 -39.18 2.02
N ASN A 92 -24.61 -39.32 2.32
CA ASN A 92 -24.11 -39.81 3.60
C ASN A 92 -23.52 -38.67 4.46
N ALA A 93 -24.22 -38.30 5.53
CA ALA A 93 -23.79 -37.25 6.46
C ALA A 93 -22.55 -37.62 7.28
N THR A 94 -22.25 -38.91 7.46
CA THR A 94 -21.15 -39.39 8.31
C THR A 94 -19.78 -38.92 7.81
N LEU A 95 -19.59 -38.76 6.49
CA LEU A 95 -18.33 -38.28 5.93
C LEU A 95 -18.10 -36.78 6.25
N LEU A 96 -19.18 -35.98 6.21
CA LEU A 96 -19.14 -34.57 6.58
C LEU A 96 -18.94 -34.38 8.08
N GLU A 97 -19.60 -35.18 8.90
CA GLU A 97 -19.43 -35.19 10.36
C GLU A 97 -17.99 -35.55 10.74
N THR A 98 -17.42 -36.59 10.11
CA THR A 98 -16.02 -36.98 10.32
C THR A 98 -15.07 -35.86 9.91
N ALA A 99 -15.31 -35.21 8.77
CA ALA A 99 -14.48 -34.08 8.33
C ALA A 99 -14.57 -32.89 9.31
N ASP A 100 -15.75 -32.59 9.85
CA ASP A 100 -15.93 -31.54 10.86
C ASP A 100 -15.16 -31.83 12.15
N GLU A 101 -15.23 -33.06 12.66
CA GLU A 101 -14.50 -33.47 13.85
C GLU A 101 -12.98 -33.34 13.64
N ARG A 102 -12.48 -33.82 12.48
CA ARG A 102 -11.07 -33.70 12.12
C ARG A 102 -10.64 -32.25 11.94
N ALA A 103 -11.49 -31.39 11.39
CA ALA A 103 -11.21 -29.97 11.28
C ALA A 103 -11.07 -29.31 12.66
N GLN A 104 -11.94 -29.65 13.62
CA GLN A 104 -11.86 -29.13 14.99
C GLN A 104 -10.60 -29.62 15.71
N ASP A 105 -10.25 -30.90 15.56
CA ASP A 105 -9.01 -31.48 16.11
C ASP A 105 -7.78 -30.78 15.54
N LEU A 106 -7.76 -30.58 14.22
CA LEU A 106 -6.66 -29.93 13.54
C LEU A 106 -6.56 -28.45 13.93
N ALA A 107 -7.67 -27.73 14.03
CA ALA A 107 -7.70 -26.34 14.48
C ALA A 107 -7.15 -26.18 15.90
N ARG A 108 -7.54 -27.09 16.82
CA ARG A 108 -7.00 -27.14 18.19
C ARG A 108 -5.51 -27.43 18.20
N SER A 109 -5.06 -28.40 17.40
CA SER A 109 -3.65 -28.79 17.29
C SER A 109 -2.78 -27.66 16.73
N ILE A 110 -3.20 -27.01 15.63
CA ILE A 110 -2.54 -25.83 15.04
C ILE A 110 -2.47 -24.69 16.06
N SER A 111 -3.59 -24.39 16.75
CA SER A 111 -3.64 -23.30 17.73
C SER A 111 -2.75 -23.57 18.94
N ALA A 112 -2.75 -24.80 19.46
CA ALA A 112 -1.88 -25.21 20.56
C ALA A 112 -0.40 -25.10 20.17
N PHE A 113 -0.03 -25.57 18.98
CA PHE A 113 1.35 -25.47 18.50
C PHE A 113 1.76 -24.00 18.33
N ARG A 114 0.90 -23.18 17.73
CA ARG A 114 1.13 -21.74 17.56
C ARG A 114 1.35 -21.02 18.90
N ASN A 115 0.58 -21.38 19.93
CA ASN A 115 0.71 -20.80 21.27
C ASN A 115 1.95 -21.33 22.01
N ALA A 116 2.37 -22.58 21.80
CA ALA A 116 3.60 -23.11 22.38
C ALA A 116 4.83 -22.31 21.90
N LEU A 117 4.82 -21.86 20.65
CA LEU A 117 5.88 -21.02 20.08
C LEU A 117 5.94 -19.60 20.68
N SER A 118 4.85 -19.09 21.27
CA SER A 118 4.88 -17.76 21.92
C SER A 118 5.53 -17.77 23.30
N PHE A 119 5.67 -18.93 23.95
CA PHE A 119 6.31 -19.07 25.27
C PHE A 119 7.81 -19.41 25.19
N SER A 120 8.34 -19.62 23.99
CA SER A 120 9.76 -19.93 23.74
C SER A 120 10.68 -18.71 23.91
N SER A 121 10.14 -17.48 23.90
CA SER A 121 10.90 -16.28 24.27
C SER A 121 11.00 -16.13 25.79
N ARG A 122 11.94 -16.83 26.43
CA ARG A 122 12.48 -16.37 27.72
C ARG A 122 13.25 -15.07 27.48
N HIS A 123 12.55 -13.95 27.54
CA HIS A 123 13.16 -12.71 28.00
C HIS A 123 13.31 -12.81 29.51
N VAL A 124 14.56 -12.85 29.97
CA VAL A 124 14.91 -12.39 31.30
C VAL A 124 14.44 -10.94 31.38
N SER A 125 13.40 -10.71 32.17
CA SER A 125 12.96 -9.37 32.53
C SER A 125 12.96 -9.26 34.05
N ASP A 126 13.44 -8.10 34.47
CA ASP A 126 13.89 -7.70 35.79
C ASP A 126 12.77 -7.73 36.86
N GLU A 127 13.20 -7.74 38.12
CA GLU A 127 12.37 -7.98 39.30
C GLU A 127 11.19 -7.01 39.48
N ARG A 128 10.14 -7.57 40.09
CA ARG A 128 8.84 -6.97 40.43
C ARG A 128 8.97 -5.70 41.27
N ALA A 129 8.33 -4.62 40.84
CA ALA A 129 7.84 -3.56 41.73
C ALA A 129 6.31 -3.66 41.83
N GLU A 130 5.82 -4.09 42.98
CA GLU A 130 4.40 -4.09 43.34
C GLU A 130 3.88 -2.64 43.49
N TYR A 131 2.82 -2.29 42.78
CA TYR A 131 2.00 -1.12 43.11
C TYR A 131 0.63 -1.59 43.62
N HIS A 132 0.39 -1.37 44.91
CA HIS A 132 -0.92 -1.55 45.53
C HIS A 132 -1.89 -0.45 45.08
N LEU A 133 -2.94 -0.85 44.36
CA LEU A 133 -4.11 0.01 44.13
C LEU A 133 -4.99 0.01 45.39
N ARG A 134 -5.14 1.18 46.02
CA ARG A 134 -6.24 1.43 46.97
C ARG A 134 -7.42 2.08 46.23
N PRO A 135 -8.67 1.67 46.48
CA PRO A 135 -9.83 2.35 45.93
C PRO A 135 -10.22 3.52 46.85
N THR A 136 -10.30 4.73 46.30
CA THR A 136 -11.01 5.84 46.95
C THR A 136 -12.13 6.33 46.05
N VAL A 137 -13.35 6.04 46.49
CA VAL A 137 -14.59 6.70 46.08
C VAL A 137 -14.56 8.13 46.61
N ASN A 138 -14.80 9.13 45.76
CA ASN A 138 -15.45 10.36 46.19
C ASN A 138 -16.15 11.10 45.05
N ARG A 139 -17.30 11.69 45.40
CA ARG A 139 -18.30 12.33 44.53
C ARG A 139 -17.84 13.66 43.93
N LEU A 140 -18.49 14.00 42.80
CA LEU A 140 -18.48 15.24 42.01
C LEU A 140 -18.54 16.55 42.81
N PRO A 141 -18.16 17.66 42.14
CA PRO A 141 -19.19 18.65 41.84
C PRO A 141 -19.27 19.03 40.36
N SER A 142 -20.51 19.30 39.95
CA SER A 142 -20.94 19.80 38.65
C SER A 142 -20.44 21.22 38.36
N THR A 143 -19.88 21.44 37.17
CA THR A 143 -19.97 22.73 36.49
C THR A 143 -20.24 22.50 35.01
N ASP A 144 -21.38 23.04 34.59
CA ASP A 144 -21.90 23.10 33.24
C ASP A 144 -21.03 24.07 32.41
N HIS A 145 -20.13 23.52 31.60
CA HIS A 145 -19.43 24.27 30.55
C HIS A 145 -19.72 23.59 29.22
N ARG A 146 -20.78 24.07 28.56
CA ARG A 146 -20.94 23.89 27.11
C ARG A 146 -19.72 24.52 26.43
N PRO A 147 -18.95 23.77 25.62
CA PRO A 147 -17.97 24.42 24.77
C PRO A 147 -18.70 25.30 23.76
N SER A 148 -18.31 26.56 23.73
CA SER A 148 -18.62 27.52 22.69
C SER A 148 -18.42 26.88 21.32
N SER A 149 -19.50 26.76 20.56
CA SER A 149 -19.48 26.30 19.17
C SER A 149 -18.85 27.38 18.30
N THR A 150 -17.52 27.47 18.30
CA THR A 150 -16.81 27.93 17.12
C THR A 150 -17.08 26.90 16.04
N VAL A 151 -17.83 27.28 15.01
CA VAL A 151 -17.95 26.49 13.79
C VAL A 151 -16.55 26.47 13.17
N HIS A 152 -15.70 25.53 13.58
CA HIS A 152 -14.46 25.24 12.88
C HIS A 152 -14.87 24.81 11.48
N ARG A 153 -14.62 25.67 10.49
CA ARG A 153 -14.72 25.24 9.10
C ARG A 153 -13.81 24.02 8.95
N PRO A 154 -14.32 22.88 8.45
CA PRO A 154 -13.48 21.72 8.21
C PRO A 154 -12.30 22.11 7.30
N LEU A 155 -11.10 21.68 7.64
CA LEU A 155 -9.91 21.96 6.85
C LEU A 155 -10.00 21.24 5.50
N SER A 156 -9.83 21.99 4.41
CA SER A 156 -9.67 21.44 3.06
C SER A 156 -8.19 21.11 2.84
N ILE A 157 -7.89 19.86 2.58
CA ILE A 157 -6.53 19.32 2.44
C ILE A 157 -6.30 18.89 0.99
N VAL A 158 -5.15 19.27 0.45
CA VAL A 158 -4.64 18.73 -0.82
C VAL A 158 -3.39 17.93 -0.55
N ALA A 159 -3.36 16.68 -1.02
CA ALA A 159 -2.18 15.82 -0.96
C ALA A 159 -1.59 15.67 -2.36
N LEU A 160 -0.29 15.99 -2.53
CA LEU A 160 0.45 15.68 -3.76
C LEU A 160 1.15 14.33 -3.59
N ALA A 161 0.86 13.37 -4.46
CA ALA A 161 1.31 12.00 -4.29
C ALA A 161 1.84 11.38 -5.59
N GLY A 162 2.88 10.55 -5.45
CA GLY A 162 3.32 9.60 -6.46
C GLY A 162 4.03 8.41 -5.81
N GLY A 163 4.07 7.29 -6.51
CA GLY A 163 4.60 6.02 -6.02
C GLY A 163 3.94 5.49 -4.75
N VAL A 164 4.60 4.48 -4.17
CA VAL A 164 4.06 3.73 -3.02
C VAL A 164 4.05 4.56 -1.73
N GLY A 165 5.07 5.38 -1.49
CA GLY A 165 5.13 6.25 -0.30
C GLY A 165 4.02 7.30 -0.31
N GLY A 166 3.79 7.91 -1.48
CA GLY A 166 2.69 8.83 -1.74
C GLY A 166 1.33 8.21 -1.46
N ALA A 167 1.07 7.04 -2.07
CA ALA A 167 -0.18 6.31 -1.90
C ALA A 167 -0.48 5.91 -0.45
N LYS A 168 0.55 5.51 0.32
CA LYS A 168 0.39 5.14 1.73
C LYS A 168 -0.05 6.30 2.61
N LEU A 169 0.55 7.49 2.44
CA LEU A 169 0.14 8.65 3.24
C LEU A 169 -1.23 9.17 2.78
N ALA A 170 -1.50 9.17 1.48
CA ALA A 170 -2.82 9.52 0.93
C ALA A 170 -3.93 8.62 1.51
N ASP A 171 -3.67 7.31 1.62
CA ASP A 171 -4.57 6.36 2.30
C ASP A 171 -4.72 6.65 3.80
N GLY A 172 -3.63 6.99 4.50
CA GLY A 172 -3.71 7.43 5.90
C GLY A 172 -4.58 8.67 6.09
N LEU A 173 -4.48 9.64 5.18
CA LEU A 173 -5.32 10.85 5.18
C LEU A 173 -6.79 10.51 4.88
N ALA A 174 -7.04 9.64 3.90
CA ALA A 174 -8.39 9.21 3.52
C ALA A 174 -9.12 8.45 4.65
N GLN A 175 -8.38 7.70 5.49
CA GLN A 175 -8.96 6.99 6.64
C GLN A 175 -9.46 7.93 7.75
N ILE A 176 -8.92 9.15 7.85
CA ILE A 176 -9.19 10.06 8.98
C ILE A 176 -9.94 11.34 8.55
N LEU A 177 -9.98 11.64 7.25
CA LEU A 177 -10.68 12.79 6.70
C LEU A 177 -11.96 12.36 5.97
N PRO A 178 -13.04 13.13 6.11
CA PRO A 178 -14.23 12.90 5.30
C PRO A 178 -13.94 13.19 3.81
N PRO A 179 -14.65 12.54 2.88
CA PRO A 179 -14.39 12.63 1.43
C PRO A 179 -14.30 14.06 0.88
N GLU A 180 -15.11 14.98 1.37
CA GLU A 180 -15.17 16.37 0.94
C GLU A 180 -13.95 17.23 1.36
N ASN A 181 -13.14 16.73 2.31
CA ASN A 181 -12.01 17.48 2.88
C ASN A 181 -10.65 17.07 2.32
N LEU A 182 -10.58 16.04 1.47
CA LEU A 182 -9.33 15.57 0.89
C LEU A 182 -9.43 15.48 -0.62
N THR A 183 -8.52 16.16 -1.30
CA THR A 183 -8.22 15.92 -2.71
C THR A 183 -6.79 15.41 -2.85
N VAL A 184 -6.61 14.31 -3.57
CA VAL A 184 -5.30 13.75 -3.90
C VAL A 184 -4.99 14.09 -5.35
N ILE A 185 -3.93 14.87 -5.58
CA ILE A 185 -3.41 15.16 -6.92
C ILE A 185 -2.23 14.23 -7.17
N VAL A 186 -2.32 13.45 -8.24
CA VAL A 186 -1.42 12.33 -8.50
C VAL A 186 -0.55 12.62 -9.71
N ASN A 187 0.73 12.27 -9.59
CA ASN A 187 1.69 12.31 -10.68
C ASN A 187 1.20 11.50 -11.90
N THR A 188 1.37 12.06 -13.10
CA THR A 188 1.21 11.35 -14.38
C THR A 188 2.48 11.38 -15.23
N GLY A 189 3.61 11.78 -14.65
CA GLY A 189 4.90 11.75 -15.33
C GLY A 189 5.44 10.33 -15.58
N ASP A 190 4.91 9.37 -14.85
CA ASP A 190 5.25 7.95 -15.02
C ASP A 190 4.36 7.26 -16.06
N ASP A 191 3.38 7.98 -16.63
CA ASP A 191 2.45 7.45 -17.62
C ASP A 191 3.18 7.14 -18.93
N PHE A 192 2.89 5.97 -19.49
CA PHE A 192 3.55 5.49 -20.70
C PHE A 192 2.68 4.51 -21.48
N GLU A 193 3.09 4.19 -22.71
CA GLU A 193 2.46 3.17 -23.52
C GLU A 193 3.25 1.85 -23.48
N HIS A 194 2.58 0.74 -23.22
CA HIS A 194 3.15 -0.60 -23.28
C HIS A 194 2.14 -1.56 -23.92
N TYR A 195 2.57 -2.37 -24.89
CA TYR A 195 1.67 -3.20 -25.71
C TYR A 195 0.47 -2.43 -26.33
N GLY A 196 0.67 -1.13 -26.63
CA GLY A 196 -0.40 -0.28 -27.15
C GLY A 196 -1.47 0.11 -26.12
N LEU A 197 -1.19 -0.10 -24.83
CA LEU A 197 -2.03 0.25 -23.70
C LEU A 197 -1.43 1.43 -22.94
N HIS A 198 -2.28 2.38 -22.57
CA HIS A 198 -1.91 3.50 -21.72
C HIS A 198 -1.93 3.08 -20.25
N ILE A 199 -0.78 3.18 -19.59
CA ILE A 199 -0.56 2.79 -18.20
C ILE A 199 -0.28 4.06 -17.41
N SER A 200 -0.90 4.18 -16.24
CA SER A 200 -0.71 5.33 -15.33
C SER A 200 -0.29 4.83 -13.94
N PRO A 201 0.99 4.45 -13.74
CA PRO A 201 1.43 3.67 -12.58
C PRO A 201 1.13 4.33 -11.23
N ASP A 202 1.31 5.64 -11.12
CA ASP A 202 1.08 6.37 -9.88
C ASP A 202 -0.40 6.55 -9.57
N LEU A 203 -1.21 6.89 -10.58
CA LEU A 203 -2.68 6.90 -10.47
C LEU A 203 -3.22 5.54 -10.04
N ASP A 204 -2.77 4.47 -10.70
CA ASP A 204 -3.21 3.11 -10.41
C ASP A 204 -2.79 2.70 -8.99
N THR A 205 -1.55 3.00 -8.58
CA THR A 205 -1.06 2.70 -7.22
C THR A 205 -1.86 3.43 -6.15
N VAL A 206 -2.12 4.73 -6.34
CA VAL A 206 -2.93 5.53 -5.40
C VAL A 206 -4.36 5.01 -5.32
N CYS A 207 -5.01 4.79 -6.48
CA CYS A 207 -6.39 4.32 -6.52
C CYS A 207 -6.53 2.92 -5.92
N TYR A 208 -5.66 1.97 -6.28
CA TYR A 208 -5.71 0.62 -5.72
C TYR A 208 -5.44 0.62 -4.22
N THR A 209 -4.57 1.50 -3.72
CA THR A 209 -4.32 1.61 -2.27
C THR A 209 -5.56 2.10 -1.54
N LEU A 210 -6.18 3.19 -2.02
CA LEU A 210 -7.40 3.77 -1.45
C LEU A 210 -8.60 2.81 -1.52
N ALA A 211 -8.68 2.00 -2.58
CA ALA A 211 -9.74 1.00 -2.76
C ALA A 211 -9.49 -0.30 -1.97
N GLY A 212 -8.35 -0.44 -1.28
CA GLY A 212 -7.97 -1.70 -0.61
C GLY A 212 -7.68 -2.85 -1.57
N LEU A 213 -7.35 -2.55 -2.83
CA LEU A 213 -7.05 -3.52 -3.90
C LEU A 213 -5.55 -3.73 -4.12
N ALA A 214 -4.69 -2.86 -3.58
CA ALA A 214 -3.25 -2.91 -3.80
C ALA A 214 -2.61 -4.19 -3.24
N ASN A 215 -1.60 -4.70 -3.94
CA ASN A 215 -0.80 -5.82 -3.45
C ASN A 215 0.04 -5.39 -2.22
N PRO A 216 -0.14 -6.01 -1.05
CA PRO A 216 0.57 -5.61 0.17
C PRO A 216 2.07 -5.95 0.16
N GLU A 217 2.50 -6.91 -0.66
CA GLU A 217 3.88 -7.39 -0.71
C GLU A 217 4.75 -6.47 -1.59
N THR A 218 4.37 -6.31 -2.85
CA THR A 218 5.07 -5.45 -3.80
C THR A 218 4.81 -3.98 -3.52
N GLY A 219 3.62 -3.64 -3.01
CA GLY A 219 3.14 -2.28 -2.80
C GLY A 219 2.68 -1.56 -4.07
N TRP A 220 2.66 -2.25 -5.21
CA TRP A 220 2.19 -1.78 -6.51
C TRP A 220 1.47 -2.92 -7.23
N GLY A 221 0.60 -2.60 -8.18
CA GLY A 221 -0.32 -3.56 -8.78
C GLY A 221 -1.38 -4.05 -7.78
N ARG A 222 -2.16 -5.05 -8.18
CA ARG A 222 -3.33 -5.51 -7.42
C ARG A 222 -3.06 -6.82 -6.67
N ALA A 223 -3.81 -7.05 -5.59
CA ALA A 223 -3.81 -8.31 -4.87
C ALA A 223 -4.49 -9.44 -5.68
N ASP A 224 -4.10 -10.68 -5.38
CA ASP A 224 -4.56 -11.93 -6.02
C ASP A 224 -4.51 -11.91 -7.55
N GLU A 225 -3.39 -11.43 -8.07
CA GLU A 225 -3.16 -11.25 -9.50
C GLU A 225 -2.70 -12.53 -10.19
N THR A 226 -3.06 -12.68 -11.46
CA THR A 226 -2.51 -13.72 -12.34
C THR A 226 -1.74 -13.06 -13.49
N TRP A 227 -0.84 -13.82 -14.13
CA TRP A 227 0.10 -13.29 -15.11
C TRP A 227 -0.04 -13.97 -16.48
N ASN A 228 -1.20 -14.56 -16.76
CA ASN A 228 -1.38 -15.44 -17.91
C ASN A 228 -1.16 -14.69 -19.22
N ALA A 229 -1.71 -13.48 -19.35
CA ALA A 229 -1.61 -12.70 -20.57
C ALA A 229 -0.15 -12.33 -20.89
N ILE A 230 0.57 -11.79 -19.90
CA ILE A 230 1.96 -11.35 -20.09
C ILE A 230 2.92 -12.53 -20.29
N GLU A 231 2.71 -13.65 -19.58
CA GLU A 231 3.51 -14.87 -19.79
C GLU A 231 3.31 -15.46 -21.19
N ASN A 232 2.09 -15.37 -21.74
CA ASN A 232 1.82 -15.79 -23.10
C ASN A 232 2.44 -14.83 -24.13
N ALA A 233 2.35 -13.52 -23.89
CA ALA A 233 3.01 -12.52 -24.73
C ALA A 233 4.54 -12.74 -24.78
N ALA A 234 5.17 -13.02 -23.63
CA ALA A 234 6.60 -13.34 -23.55
C ALA A 234 6.96 -14.60 -24.37
N ARG A 235 6.15 -15.66 -24.30
CA ARG A 235 6.34 -16.88 -25.13
C ARG A 235 6.27 -16.61 -26.63
N LEU A 236 5.55 -15.56 -27.05
CA LEU A 236 5.45 -15.12 -28.43
C LEU A 236 6.57 -14.12 -28.82
N GLY A 237 7.51 -13.83 -27.92
CA GLY A 237 8.63 -12.91 -28.14
C GLY A 237 8.34 -11.45 -27.78
N GLY A 238 7.26 -11.16 -27.07
CA GLY A 238 6.97 -9.84 -26.54
C GLY A 238 7.84 -9.45 -25.33
N PRO A 239 7.98 -8.14 -25.04
CA PRO A 239 8.71 -7.68 -23.85
C PRO A 239 8.07 -8.12 -22.53
N ASP A 240 8.86 -8.61 -21.59
CA ASP A 240 8.41 -9.07 -20.27
C ASP A 240 8.98 -8.23 -19.10
N TRP A 241 9.74 -7.18 -19.43
CA TRP A 241 10.40 -6.32 -18.44
C TRP A 241 9.40 -5.51 -17.61
N PHE A 242 8.23 -5.17 -18.16
CA PHE A 242 7.12 -4.58 -17.41
C PHE A 242 5.97 -5.58 -17.32
N ARG A 243 5.72 -6.11 -16.13
CA ARG A 243 4.69 -7.13 -15.94
C ARG A 243 3.33 -6.48 -15.71
N LEU A 244 2.35 -6.87 -16.52
CA LEU A 244 0.94 -6.49 -16.38
C LEU A 244 0.13 -7.69 -15.87
N GLY A 245 -0.50 -7.51 -14.71
CA GLY A 245 -1.41 -8.52 -14.16
C GLY A 245 -2.71 -8.61 -14.95
N ASP A 246 -3.38 -9.76 -14.96
CA ASP A 246 -4.59 -9.98 -15.78
C ASP A 246 -5.77 -9.06 -15.38
N ARG A 247 -5.96 -8.76 -14.09
CA ARG A 247 -6.96 -7.80 -13.60
C ARG A 247 -6.51 -6.35 -13.80
N ASP A 248 -5.22 -6.09 -13.72
CA ASP A 248 -4.63 -4.77 -13.97
C ASP A 248 -4.76 -4.40 -15.46
N LEU A 249 -4.56 -5.39 -16.33
CA LEU A 249 -4.81 -5.31 -17.76
C LEU A 249 -6.23 -4.83 -18.07
N GLY A 250 -7.23 -5.27 -17.29
CA GLY A 250 -8.60 -4.78 -17.40
C GLY A 250 -8.72 -3.26 -17.22
N THR A 251 -7.99 -2.70 -16.24
CA THR A 251 -7.92 -1.25 -16.01
C THR A 251 -7.31 -0.54 -17.22
N HIS A 252 -6.18 -1.03 -17.72
CA HIS A 252 -5.48 -0.40 -18.84
C HIS A 252 -6.24 -0.52 -20.16
N LEU A 253 -6.92 -1.64 -20.41
CA LEU A 253 -7.79 -1.84 -21.57
C LEU A 253 -8.89 -0.79 -21.60
N GLU A 254 -9.60 -0.61 -20.50
CA GLU A 254 -10.71 0.34 -20.44
C GLU A 254 -10.23 1.79 -20.50
N ARG A 255 -9.14 2.13 -19.79
CA ARG A 255 -8.53 3.47 -19.88
C ARG A 255 -8.13 3.78 -21.31
N THR A 256 -7.41 2.87 -21.97
CA THR A 256 -6.95 3.06 -23.35
C THR A 256 -8.11 3.22 -24.31
N ARG A 257 -9.16 2.40 -24.19
CA ARG A 257 -10.35 2.49 -25.03
C ARG A 257 -11.04 3.85 -24.90
N ARG A 258 -11.18 4.37 -23.67
CA ARG A 258 -11.82 5.66 -23.38
C ARG A 258 -10.98 6.86 -23.80
N LEU A 259 -9.66 6.83 -23.55
CA LEU A 259 -8.73 7.85 -24.05
C LEU A 259 -8.78 7.95 -25.58
N ARG A 260 -8.80 6.81 -26.28
CA ARG A 260 -8.95 6.77 -27.74
C ARG A 260 -10.32 7.28 -28.23
N ALA A 261 -11.34 7.25 -27.38
CA ALA A 261 -12.65 7.85 -27.65
C ALA A 261 -12.68 9.37 -27.35
N GLY A 262 -11.57 9.96 -26.91
CA GLY A 262 -11.46 11.39 -26.63
C GLY A 262 -11.88 11.79 -25.21
N GLU A 263 -12.11 10.83 -24.31
CA GLU A 263 -12.40 11.13 -22.91
C GLU A 263 -11.11 11.52 -22.17
N PRO A 264 -11.11 12.59 -21.36
CA PRO A 264 -9.92 13.01 -20.62
C PRO A 264 -9.60 12.05 -19.46
N LEU A 265 -8.32 11.93 -19.11
CA LEU A 265 -7.83 11.05 -18.05
C LEU A 265 -8.51 11.33 -16.71
N SER A 266 -8.75 12.60 -16.38
CA SER A 266 -9.45 13.06 -15.18
C SER A 266 -10.88 12.51 -15.07
N ALA A 267 -11.62 12.47 -16.19
CA ALA A 267 -12.95 11.90 -16.22
C ALA A 267 -12.93 10.38 -16.05
N ILE A 268 -11.97 9.71 -16.69
CA ILE A 268 -11.77 8.26 -16.59
C ILE A 268 -11.42 7.87 -15.15
N THR A 269 -10.44 8.56 -14.56
CA THR A 269 -9.99 8.34 -13.17
C THR A 269 -11.13 8.51 -12.17
N ARG A 270 -11.95 9.57 -12.32
CA ARG A 270 -13.13 9.77 -11.46
C ARG A 270 -14.10 8.59 -11.55
N ASP A 271 -14.40 8.11 -12.75
CA ASP A 271 -15.35 7.02 -12.93
C ASP A 271 -14.79 5.68 -12.42
N PHE A 272 -13.47 5.46 -12.56
CA PHE A 272 -12.78 4.30 -11.97
C PHE A 272 -12.80 4.34 -10.44
N CYS A 273 -12.51 5.51 -9.84
CA CYS A 273 -12.62 5.72 -8.40
C CYS A 273 -14.02 5.33 -7.90
N ARG A 274 -15.08 5.80 -8.59
CA ARG A 274 -16.46 5.46 -8.25
C ARG A 274 -16.74 3.97 -8.35
N ALA A 275 -16.24 3.31 -9.40
CA ALA A 275 -16.40 1.87 -9.59
C ALA A 275 -15.68 1.03 -8.51
N TRP A 276 -14.57 1.54 -7.98
CA TRP A 276 -13.81 0.90 -6.91
C TRP A 276 -14.24 1.33 -5.50
N GLY A 277 -15.26 2.19 -5.37
CA GLY A 277 -15.77 2.64 -4.07
C GLY A 277 -14.88 3.67 -3.36
N ILE A 278 -14.02 4.37 -4.10
CA ILE A 278 -13.23 5.49 -3.58
C ILE A 278 -14.13 6.73 -3.55
N GLU A 279 -14.41 7.24 -2.35
CA GLU A 279 -15.27 8.41 -2.15
C GLU A 279 -14.48 9.74 -2.23
N HIS A 280 -13.21 9.73 -1.83
CA HIS A 280 -12.34 10.90 -1.89
C HIS A 280 -12.03 11.31 -3.34
N THR A 281 -11.75 12.59 -3.56
CA THR A 281 -11.42 13.09 -4.90
C THR A 281 -9.97 12.75 -5.24
N VAL A 282 -9.76 12.00 -6.33
CA VAL A 282 -8.44 11.70 -6.90
C VAL A 282 -8.35 12.32 -8.30
N LEU A 283 -7.34 13.14 -8.53
CA LEU A 283 -7.13 13.87 -9.78
C LEU A 283 -5.75 13.55 -10.35
N PRO A 284 -5.60 13.28 -11.67
CA PRO A 284 -4.29 13.42 -12.30
C PRO A 284 -3.79 14.87 -12.19
N MET A 285 -2.47 15.07 -12.18
CA MET A 285 -1.89 16.43 -12.22
C MET A 285 -2.28 17.17 -13.50
N SER A 286 -2.38 16.45 -14.62
CA SER A 286 -2.77 16.98 -15.94
C SER A 286 -3.51 15.93 -16.77
N ASP A 287 -4.38 16.38 -17.66
CA ASP A 287 -4.91 15.56 -18.76
C ASP A 287 -3.96 15.55 -19.97
N ASP A 288 -3.00 16.48 -20.01
CA ASP A 288 -1.97 16.55 -21.04
C ASP A 288 -0.80 15.60 -20.69
N PRO A 289 -0.12 15.01 -21.70
CA PRO A 289 1.02 14.14 -21.46
C PRO A 289 2.23 14.94 -20.99
N VAL A 290 2.80 14.55 -19.83
CA VAL A 290 4.00 15.15 -19.23
C VAL A 290 4.98 14.04 -18.80
N PRO A 291 5.45 13.17 -19.71
CA PRO A 291 6.28 12.03 -19.34
C PRO A 291 7.62 12.49 -18.74
N THR A 292 8.06 11.80 -17.70
CA THR A 292 9.38 11.99 -17.09
C THR A 292 10.45 11.34 -17.96
N VAL A 293 11.44 12.14 -18.37
CA VAL A 293 12.65 11.69 -19.04
C VAL A 293 13.82 11.83 -18.09
N VAL A 294 14.55 10.74 -17.89
CA VAL A 294 15.77 10.69 -17.08
C VAL A 294 16.96 10.90 -17.99
N GLU A 295 17.74 11.94 -17.73
CA GLU A 295 19.02 12.16 -18.39
C GLU A 295 20.07 11.31 -17.69
N THR A 296 20.71 10.40 -18.42
CA THR A 296 21.71 9.48 -17.86
C THR A 296 23.07 9.65 -18.51
N GLU A 297 24.08 8.95 -18.00
CA GLU A 297 25.37 8.87 -18.68
C GLU A 297 25.33 8.19 -20.06
N GLU A 298 24.34 7.34 -20.32
CA GLU A 298 24.13 6.64 -21.59
C GLU A 298 23.21 7.40 -22.56
N GLY A 299 22.65 8.54 -22.15
CA GLY A 299 21.66 9.31 -22.90
C GLY A 299 20.32 9.44 -22.17
N GLU A 300 19.31 9.94 -22.89
CA GLU A 300 17.96 10.14 -22.34
C GLU A 300 17.16 8.83 -22.35
N LEU A 301 16.47 8.53 -21.25
CA LEU A 301 15.61 7.36 -21.11
C LEU A 301 14.23 7.76 -20.56
N PRO A 302 13.12 7.21 -21.10
CA PRO A 302 11.82 7.29 -20.44
C PRO A 302 11.89 6.68 -19.03
N PHE A 303 11.18 7.27 -18.07
CA PHE A 303 11.31 6.87 -16.67
C PHE A 303 11.07 5.37 -16.42
N GLN A 304 10.03 4.77 -17.01
CA GLN A 304 9.74 3.34 -16.80
C GLN A 304 10.80 2.42 -17.43
N GLU A 305 11.42 2.85 -18.54
CA GLU A 305 12.55 2.13 -19.11
C GLU A 305 13.76 2.22 -18.18
N TYR A 306 14.08 3.41 -17.67
CA TYR A 306 15.14 3.57 -16.68
C TYR A 306 14.88 2.76 -15.40
N PHE A 307 13.68 2.87 -14.83
CA PHE A 307 13.34 2.33 -13.52
C PHE A 307 13.15 0.82 -13.53
N VAL A 308 12.39 0.29 -14.49
CA VAL A 308 12.01 -1.13 -14.52
C VAL A 308 12.91 -1.92 -15.45
N HIS A 309 13.04 -1.50 -16.71
CA HIS A 309 13.79 -2.27 -17.72
C HIS A 309 15.29 -2.28 -17.43
N ARG A 310 15.87 -1.10 -17.23
CA ARG A 310 17.29 -0.91 -16.91
C ARG A 310 17.58 -1.02 -15.42
N LYS A 311 16.58 -1.33 -14.58
CA LYS A 311 16.71 -1.51 -13.12
C LYS A 311 17.47 -0.39 -12.41
N THR A 312 17.31 0.84 -12.90
CA THR A 312 18.01 2.02 -12.41
C THR A 312 19.52 1.94 -12.53
N GLU A 313 20.09 1.09 -13.39
CA GLU A 313 21.54 0.90 -13.49
C GLU A 313 22.28 2.14 -14.04
N PRO A 314 21.86 2.78 -15.15
CA PRO A 314 22.57 3.96 -15.68
C PRO A 314 22.63 5.10 -14.65
N ALA A 315 23.76 5.80 -14.54
CA ALA A 315 23.89 6.91 -13.61
C ALA A 315 23.07 8.13 -14.05
N VAL A 316 22.28 8.71 -13.15
CA VAL A 316 21.45 9.88 -13.42
C VAL A 316 22.27 11.17 -13.43
N LYS A 317 21.99 12.05 -14.40
CA LYS A 317 22.54 13.40 -14.55
C LYS A 317 21.50 14.50 -14.38
N GLY A 318 20.23 14.20 -14.64
CA GLY A 318 19.16 15.19 -14.60
C GLY A 318 17.81 14.60 -15.01
N PHE A 319 16.80 15.46 -15.04
CA PHE A 319 15.43 15.11 -15.39
C PHE A 319 14.83 16.19 -16.29
N ARG A 320 13.98 15.79 -17.23
CA ARG A 320 13.17 16.70 -18.04
C ARG A 320 11.73 16.20 -18.09
N PHE A 321 10.81 17.14 -18.30
CA PHE A 321 9.37 16.87 -18.45
C PHE A 321 8.87 17.38 -19.80
N PRO A 322 9.17 16.71 -20.93
CA PRO A 322 8.70 17.13 -22.24
C PRO A 322 7.19 17.36 -22.27
N GLY A 323 6.76 18.50 -22.83
CA GLY A 323 5.34 18.86 -22.91
C GLY A 323 4.82 19.71 -21.75
N VAL A 324 5.56 19.80 -20.64
CA VAL A 324 5.12 20.52 -19.43
C VAL A 324 4.77 21.99 -19.69
N GLU A 325 5.52 22.67 -20.55
CA GLU A 325 5.31 24.08 -20.95
C GLU A 325 3.91 24.34 -21.55
N ARG A 326 3.26 23.31 -22.07
CA ARG A 326 1.92 23.38 -22.66
C ARG A 326 0.85 22.74 -21.79
N ALA A 327 1.25 21.90 -20.85
CA ALA A 327 0.35 21.13 -20.01
C ALA A 327 -0.43 22.05 -19.07
N GLN A 328 -1.71 21.74 -18.90
CA GLN A 328 -2.59 22.45 -17.98
C GLN A 328 -2.95 21.58 -16.78
N PRO A 329 -3.19 22.18 -15.60
CA PRO A 329 -3.72 21.45 -14.47
C PRO A 329 -5.05 20.78 -14.85
N ALA A 330 -5.22 19.50 -14.52
CA ALA A 330 -6.45 18.77 -14.86
C ALA A 330 -7.69 19.45 -14.24
N PRO A 331 -8.90 19.27 -14.82
CA PRO A 331 -10.14 19.79 -14.26
C PRO A 331 -10.29 19.46 -12.77
N GLY A 332 -10.44 20.49 -11.95
CA GLY A 332 -10.56 20.38 -10.49
C GLY A 332 -9.27 20.66 -9.70
N VAL A 333 -8.08 20.51 -10.31
CA VAL A 333 -6.79 20.69 -9.62
C VAL A 333 -6.63 22.11 -9.07
N ARG A 334 -6.80 23.11 -9.93
CA ARG A 334 -6.75 24.53 -9.54
C ARG A 334 -7.75 24.86 -8.44
N ALA A 335 -9.00 24.44 -8.61
CA ALA A 335 -10.07 24.73 -7.65
C ALA A 335 -9.80 24.06 -6.29
N ALA A 336 -9.23 22.85 -6.28
CA ALA A 336 -8.83 22.17 -5.05
C ALA A 336 -7.70 22.92 -4.34
N LEU A 337 -6.65 23.30 -5.08
CA LEU A 337 -5.53 24.07 -4.54
C LEU A 337 -5.97 25.44 -4.02
N GLU A 338 -6.81 26.18 -4.75
CA GLU A 338 -7.34 27.49 -4.30
C GLU A 338 -8.15 27.39 -3.01
N ARG A 339 -8.93 26.31 -2.82
CA ARG A 339 -9.72 26.05 -1.62
C ARG A 339 -8.93 25.47 -0.46
N ALA A 340 -7.78 24.85 -0.74
CA ALA A 340 -6.95 24.21 0.26
C ALA A 340 -6.54 25.20 1.35
N ASN A 341 -6.65 24.75 2.60
CA ASN A 341 -6.03 25.39 3.74
C ASN A 341 -4.58 24.90 3.88
N LEU A 342 -4.37 23.60 3.71
CA LEU A 342 -3.08 22.93 3.85
C LEU A 342 -2.79 22.08 2.61
N VAL A 343 -1.58 22.19 2.09
CA VAL A 343 -1.02 21.27 1.09
C VAL A 343 0.00 20.36 1.76
N ILE A 344 -0.09 19.06 1.48
CA ILE A 344 0.84 18.04 1.98
C ILE A 344 1.56 17.42 0.79
N LEU A 345 2.88 17.57 0.72
CA LEU A 345 3.72 16.77 -0.17
C LEU A 345 3.97 15.41 0.50
N CYS A 346 3.33 14.36 -0.01
CA CYS A 346 3.49 13.02 0.53
C CYS A 346 4.94 12.52 0.35
N PRO A 347 5.38 11.48 1.10
CA PRO A 347 6.77 10.99 1.06
C PRO A 347 7.05 10.20 -0.23
N SER A 348 7.12 10.95 -1.33
CA SER A 348 7.34 10.50 -2.70
C SER A 348 8.69 11.01 -3.18
N ASN A 349 9.23 10.45 -4.27
CA ASN A 349 10.51 10.92 -4.80
C ASN A 349 10.38 12.38 -5.29
N PRO A 350 11.27 13.31 -4.85
CA PRO A 350 11.16 14.71 -5.26
C PRO A 350 11.15 14.92 -6.77
N TRP A 351 12.10 14.33 -7.49
CA TRP A 351 12.28 14.62 -8.92
C TRP A 351 11.29 13.96 -9.86
N VAL A 352 10.86 12.73 -9.55
CA VAL A 352 10.06 11.93 -10.48
C VAL A 352 8.62 11.75 -10.04
N SER A 353 8.27 12.19 -8.82
CA SER A 353 6.90 12.10 -8.31
C SER A 353 6.29 13.45 -7.96
N ILE A 354 7.02 14.37 -7.32
CA ILE A 354 6.46 15.66 -6.88
C ILE A 354 6.77 16.79 -7.86
N ASP A 355 8.01 16.91 -8.31
CA ASP A 355 8.42 17.94 -9.28
C ASP A 355 7.63 17.89 -10.60
N PRO A 356 7.24 16.73 -11.18
CA PRO A 356 6.38 16.72 -12.35
C PRO A 356 5.03 17.41 -12.07
N ILE A 357 4.44 17.18 -10.89
CA ILE A 357 3.19 17.81 -10.47
C ILE A 357 3.39 19.32 -10.33
N LEU A 358 4.43 19.74 -9.62
CA LEU A 358 4.72 21.16 -9.40
C LEU A 358 5.06 21.90 -10.69
N SER A 359 5.56 21.22 -11.70
CA SER A 359 5.98 21.83 -12.97
C SER A 359 4.80 22.12 -13.91
N VAL A 360 3.63 21.53 -13.70
CA VAL A 360 2.45 21.72 -14.57
C VAL A 360 1.78 23.07 -14.31
N GLY A 361 1.72 23.90 -15.36
CA GLY A 361 1.02 25.18 -15.33
C GLY A 361 1.48 26.06 -14.18
N ASP A 362 0.54 26.47 -13.33
CA ASP A 362 0.79 27.31 -12.15
C ASP A 362 0.57 26.57 -10.81
N ILE A 363 0.69 25.23 -10.82
CA ILE A 363 0.54 24.43 -9.60
C ILE A 363 1.55 24.87 -8.53
N ARG A 364 2.80 25.13 -8.89
CA ARG A 364 3.83 25.57 -7.92
C ARG A 364 3.45 26.87 -7.24
N GLU A 365 2.97 27.86 -7.99
CA GLU A 365 2.54 29.16 -7.49
C GLU A 365 1.33 29.01 -6.55
N LEU A 366 0.36 28.18 -6.94
CA LEU A 366 -0.80 27.87 -6.11
C LEU A 366 -0.41 27.19 -4.80
N VAL A 367 0.53 26.23 -4.84
CA VAL A 367 1.06 25.56 -3.64
C VAL A 367 1.84 26.54 -2.77
N ALA A 368 2.69 27.38 -3.36
CA ALA A 368 3.48 28.39 -2.63
C ALA A 368 2.61 29.45 -1.94
N ALA A 369 1.39 29.68 -2.42
CA ALA A 369 0.42 30.59 -1.80
C ALA A 369 -0.33 29.97 -0.61
N LYS A 370 -0.09 28.69 -0.29
CA LYS A 370 -0.71 27.96 0.83
C LYS A 370 0.31 27.63 1.91
N THR A 371 -0.20 27.31 3.10
CA THR A 371 0.59 26.54 4.07
C THR A 371 0.85 25.17 3.46
N CYS A 372 2.12 24.86 3.24
CA CYS A 372 2.61 23.65 2.62
C CYS A 372 3.59 22.95 3.56
N ILE A 373 3.34 21.66 3.80
CA ILE A 373 4.27 20.79 4.51
C ILE A 373 4.71 19.65 3.61
N ALA A 374 5.88 19.08 3.86
CA ALA A 374 6.32 17.85 3.21
C ALA A 374 6.69 16.79 4.24
N VAL A 375 6.50 15.52 3.88
CA VAL A 375 7.02 14.38 4.63
C VAL A 375 8.21 13.81 3.89
N SER A 376 9.35 13.66 4.56
CA SER A 376 10.57 13.13 3.95
C SER A 376 10.37 11.69 3.44
N PRO A 377 10.77 11.37 2.20
CA PRO A 377 10.89 10.00 1.70
C PRO A 377 12.22 9.32 2.08
N ILE A 378 13.17 10.08 2.62
CA ILE A 378 14.51 9.60 3.03
C ILE A 378 14.56 9.47 4.55
N ILE A 379 15.06 8.33 5.02
CA ILE A 379 15.18 7.96 6.43
C ILE A 379 16.59 7.43 6.66
N GLY A 380 17.39 8.09 7.49
CA GLY A 380 18.76 7.66 7.81
C GLY A 380 19.66 7.55 6.58
N GLY A 381 19.45 8.43 5.59
CA GLY A 381 20.18 8.45 4.31
C GLY A 381 19.76 7.40 3.27
N GLU A 382 18.70 6.65 3.52
CA GLU A 382 18.15 5.65 2.59
C GLU A 382 16.70 5.96 2.22
N ALA A 383 16.28 5.49 1.04
CA ALA A 383 14.87 5.49 0.63
C ALA A 383 14.25 4.13 0.97
N LEU A 384 13.05 4.11 1.56
CA LEU A 384 12.37 2.84 1.87
C LEU A 384 12.01 2.03 0.61
N LYS A 385 11.63 2.73 -0.47
CA LYS A 385 11.33 2.14 -1.77
C LYS A 385 11.74 3.12 -2.87
N GLY A 386 12.12 2.57 -4.02
CA GLY A 386 12.46 3.34 -5.22
C GLY A 386 13.87 3.95 -5.19
N PRO A 387 14.22 4.71 -6.24
CA PRO A 387 15.61 5.09 -6.52
C PRO A 387 16.06 6.41 -5.87
N ALA A 388 15.25 7.03 -4.99
CA ALA A 388 15.51 8.40 -4.54
C ALA A 388 16.92 8.57 -3.94
N ALA A 389 17.32 7.72 -2.99
CA ALA A 389 18.65 7.81 -2.37
C ALA A 389 19.80 7.60 -3.38
N LYS A 390 19.62 6.73 -4.38
CA LYS A 390 20.58 6.54 -5.47
C LYS A 390 20.70 7.82 -6.32
N MET A 391 19.57 8.38 -6.75
CA MET A 391 19.52 9.60 -7.55
C MET A 391 20.21 10.78 -6.85
N TYR A 392 19.99 10.95 -5.54
CA TYR A 392 20.73 11.93 -4.74
C TYR A 392 22.25 11.75 -4.90
N ARG A 393 22.76 10.53 -4.65
CA ARG A 393 24.21 10.23 -4.71
C ARG A 393 24.80 10.51 -6.09
N GLU A 394 24.08 10.16 -7.15
CA GLU A 394 24.54 10.33 -8.54
C GLU A 394 24.55 11.77 -8.99
N LEU A 395 23.63 12.58 -8.46
CA LEU A 395 23.64 14.03 -8.62
C LEU A 395 24.66 14.74 -7.71
N GLY A 396 25.50 13.98 -6.99
CA GLY A 396 26.54 14.53 -6.11
C GLY A 396 26.01 15.07 -4.79
N ILE A 397 24.79 14.69 -4.38
CA ILE A 397 24.14 15.15 -3.16
C ILE A 397 24.08 13.98 -2.15
N HIS A 398 24.45 14.23 -0.90
CA HIS A 398 24.32 13.22 0.13
C HIS A 398 22.83 13.00 0.49
N PRO A 399 22.26 11.80 0.29
CA PRO A 399 20.85 11.56 0.59
C PRO A 399 20.60 11.76 2.09
N SER A 400 19.64 12.62 2.43
CA SER A 400 19.23 12.88 3.80
C SER A 400 17.88 13.59 3.82
N ALA A 401 17.19 13.58 4.96
CA ALA A 401 16.00 14.39 5.15
C ALA A 401 16.30 15.90 4.95
N LEU A 402 17.51 16.34 5.33
CA LEU A 402 17.98 17.70 5.07
C LEU A 402 18.06 18.01 3.57
N ALA A 403 18.62 17.11 2.76
CA ALA A 403 18.72 17.31 1.31
C ALA A 403 17.34 17.43 0.64
N VAL A 404 16.35 16.67 1.13
CA VAL A 404 14.96 16.81 0.69
C VAL A 404 14.39 18.16 1.10
N ALA A 405 14.64 18.62 2.33
CA ALA A 405 14.21 19.94 2.76
C ALA A 405 14.87 21.07 1.95
N GLU A 406 16.14 20.92 1.57
CA GLU A 406 16.85 21.85 0.69
C GLU A 406 16.23 21.92 -0.71
N HIS A 407 15.83 20.76 -1.28
CA HIS A 407 15.16 20.69 -2.58
C HIS A 407 13.87 21.52 -2.64
N TYR A 408 13.10 21.52 -1.55
CA TYR A 408 11.86 22.30 -1.44
C TYR A 408 12.01 23.64 -0.71
N ARG A 409 13.24 24.13 -0.56
CA ARG A 409 13.48 25.40 0.13
C ARG A 409 12.70 26.54 -0.52
N GLY A 410 12.07 27.35 0.31
CA GLY A 410 11.23 28.48 -0.12
C GLY A 410 9.80 28.09 -0.52
N LEU A 411 9.49 26.79 -0.65
CA LEU A 411 8.13 26.30 -0.87
C LEU A 411 7.44 25.91 0.44
N LEU A 412 8.16 25.29 1.38
CA LEU A 412 7.59 24.70 2.59
C LEU A 412 7.61 25.64 3.79
N GLN A 413 6.54 25.61 4.59
CA GLN A 413 6.50 26.19 5.94
C GLN A 413 6.78 25.16 7.03
N GLY A 414 6.56 23.87 6.73
CA GLY A 414 6.81 22.77 7.66
C GLY A 414 7.42 21.54 6.99
N PHE A 415 8.21 20.79 7.75
CA PHE A 415 8.87 19.59 7.27
C PHE A 415 8.78 18.46 8.32
N VAL A 416 8.22 17.32 7.92
CA VAL A 416 8.10 16.12 8.74
C VAL A 416 9.19 15.14 8.33
N PHE A 417 9.96 14.63 9.30
CA PHE A 417 11.04 13.68 9.06
C PHE A 417 11.11 12.64 10.17
N ASP A 418 11.91 11.58 9.95
CA ASP A 418 11.91 10.42 10.83
C ASP A 418 12.67 10.64 12.13
N LEU A 419 12.27 9.92 13.19
CA LEU A 419 12.99 9.85 14.46
C LEU A 419 14.47 9.48 14.30
N ARG A 420 14.83 8.73 13.25
CA ARG A 420 16.23 8.34 12.96
C ARG A 420 17.11 9.48 12.47
N ASP A 421 16.52 10.59 12.03
CA ASP A 421 17.22 11.76 11.49
C ASP A 421 17.10 12.96 12.46
N GLN A 422 16.79 12.73 13.74
CA GLN A 422 16.55 13.76 14.75
C GLN A 422 17.71 14.79 14.84
N GLU A 423 18.94 14.35 14.63
CA GLU A 423 20.12 15.22 14.62
C GLU A 423 20.11 16.27 13.50
N LEU A 424 19.33 16.06 12.43
CA LEU A 424 19.20 16.99 11.32
C LEU A 424 18.24 18.16 11.61
N GLU A 425 17.46 18.10 12.70
CA GLU A 425 16.40 19.05 13.01
C GLU A 425 16.88 20.52 12.98
N ASN A 426 17.96 20.82 13.70
CA ASN A 426 18.55 22.17 13.74
C ASN A 426 19.08 22.65 12.38
N ALA A 427 19.48 21.72 11.50
CA ALA A 427 19.91 22.08 10.14
C ALA A 427 18.70 22.40 9.26
N ILE A 428 17.64 21.62 9.36
CA ILE A 428 16.38 21.84 8.62
C ILE A 428 15.72 23.15 9.08
N GLN A 429 15.66 23.43 10.39
CA GLN A 429 15.12 24.67 10.91
C GLN A 429 15.87 25.92 10.40
N ARG A 430 17.19 25.82 10.18
CA ARG A 430 17.99 26.91 9.58
C ARG A 430 17.63 27.22 8.12
N LEU A 431 16.90 26.33 7.43
CA LEU A 431 16.34 26.61 6.11
C LEU A 431 15.08 27.48 6.17
N GLY A 432 14.56 27.78 7.37
CA GLY A 432 13.36 28.59 7.60
C GLY A 432 12.07 27.77 7.72
N MET A 433 12.17 26.46 7.97
CA MET A 433 11.03 25.55 8.09
C MET A 433 10.75 25.19 9.55
N ASN A 434 9.47 25.13 9.92
CA ASN A 434 9.06 24.43 11.13
C ASN A 434 9.27 22.93 10.94
N THR A 435 9.47 22.20 12.04
CA THR A 435 9.86 20.78 11.97
C THR A 435 8.96 19.93 12.84
N LEU A 436 8.68 18.72 12.37
CA LEU A 436 8.07 17.64 13.15
C LEU A 436 8.92 16.37 12.99
N CYS A 437 9.52 15.93 14.08
CA CYS A 437 10.20 14.65 14.16
C CYS A 437 9.18 13.56 14.56
N ALA A 438 8.93 12.59 13.68
CA ALA A 438 7.86 11.61 13.83
C ALA A 438 8.30 10.21 13.38
N GLN A 439 7.56 9.16 13.74
CA GLN A 439 7.76 7.84 13.13
C GLN A 439 7.14 7.87 11.73
N THR A 440 7.94 7.88 10.67
CA THR A 440 7.47 8.06 9.29
C THR A 440 7.30 6.75 8.52
N ILE A 441 7.78 5.63 9.07
CA ILE A 441 7.64 4.32 8.42
C ILE A 441 6.21 3.78 8.58
N MET A 442 5.54 3.55 7.45
CA MET A 442 4.15 3.08 7.38
C MET A 442 4.08 1.58 6.99
N HIS A 443 4.14 0.68 7.97
CA HIS A 443 4.03 -0.76 7.74
C HIS A 443 2.57 -1.22 7.62
N THR A 444 1.70 -0.66 8.46
CA THR A 444 0.30 -1.05 8.60
C THR A 444 -0.64 0.12 8.26
N PRO A 445 -1.94 -0.14 8.02
CA PRO A 445 -2.93 0.94 7.90
C PRO A 445 -2.96 1.87 9.12
N ALA A 446 -2.78 1.32 10.33
CA ALA A 446 -2.71 2.13 11.56
C ALA A 446 -1.51 3.09 11.57
N ASP A 447 -0.36 2.67 11.05
CA ASP A 447 0.81 3.56 10.93
C ASP A 447 0.54 4.71 9.95
N ARG A 448 -0.18 4.42 8.85
CA ARG A 448 -0.57 5.44 7.85
C ARG A 448 -1.50 6.47 8.47
N ALA A 449 -2.56 6.02 9.16
CA ALA A 449 -3.51 6.89 9.84
C ALA A 449 -2.85 7.73 10.95
N ARG A 450 -1.92 7.12 11.72
CA ARG A 450 -1.16 7.84 12.75
C ARG A 450 -0.30 8.95 12.13
N LEU A 451 0.53 8.63 11.13
CA LEU A 451 1.39 9.62 10.49
C LEU A 451 0.55 10.73 9.82
N ALA A 452 -0.57 10.37 9.19
CA ALA A 452 -1.50 11.34 8.62
C ALA A 452 -2.07 12.29 9.70
N ALA A 453 -2.48 11.76 10.87
CA ALA A 453 -2.98 12.57 11.97
C ALA A 453 -1.91 13.50 12.54
N GLU A 454 -0.68 13.02 12.73
CA GLU A 454 0.46 13.82 13.19
C GLU A 454 0.81 14.92 12.18
N ALA A 455 0.88 14.60 10.89
CA ALA A 455 1.15 15.56 9.83
C ALA A 455 0.04 16.61 9.70
N LEU A 456 -1.23 16.21 9.81
CA LEU A 456 -2.36 17.15 9.80
C LEU A 456 -2.36 18.07 11.02
N ALA A 457 -2.13 17.54 12.22
CA ALA A 457 -2.08 18.34 13.45
C ALA A 457 -0.92 19.36 13.39
N PHE A 458 0.23 18.94 12.85
CA PHE A 458 1.36 19.81 12.62
C PHE A 458 1.07 20.86 11.53
N GLY A 459 0.55 20.47 10.37
CA GLY A 459 0.20 21.44 9.33
C GLY A 459 -0.87 22.44 9.78
N ALA A 460 -1.84 22.00 10.58
CA ALA A 460 -2.88 22.85 11.14
C ALA A 460 -2.36 23.87 12.16
N SER A 461 -1.25 23.59 12.86
CA SER A 461 -0.63 24.55 13.77
C SER A 461 0.16 25.65 13.04
N LEU A 462 0.34 25.52 11.73
CA LEU A 462 1.01 26.48 10.84
C LEU A 462 0.02 27.32 10.00
N LEU A 463 -1.29 27.15 10.22
CA LEU A 463 -2.36 27.99 9.65
C LEU A 463 -2.61 29.20 10.55
#